data_AF-A0A9E1B1U4-F1
#
_entry.id   AF-A0A9E1B1U4-F1
#
_cell.length_a   1.000
_cell.length_b   1.000
_cell.length_c   1.000
_cell.angle_alpha   90.00
_cell.angle_beta   90.00
_cell.angle_gamma   90.00
#
_symmetry.space_group_name_H-M   'P 1'
#
loop_
_entity.id
_entity.type
_entity.pdbx_description
1 polymer ?
#
loop_
_entity_poly.entity_id
_entity_poly.type
_entity_poly.pdbx_seq_one_letter_code
_entity_poly.pdbx_strand_id
1 'polypeptide(L)'
;MNTVKTFIKYIIWIILFWILSDFLINVGLKSTYKEMQKVEQIPSGIQVKEIKSTAVNGKINLIVNSTNLSGKFIKVDLYSSKDNLLGTQYLEIGEIKENQTKEIDTYFKIADVKKYKISVTDEKGEATEGFMDTAMSAITIVLSVIKLLILI
;
A
#
# COMPACT_ATOMS: atom_id res chain seq x y z
N MET A 1 -49.84 10.42 -17.19
CA MET A 1 -48.70 11.31 -17.51
C MET A 1 -47.82 11.71 -16.30
N ASN A 2 -48.09 11.19 -15.08
CA ASN A 2 -47.27 11.45 -13.88
C ASN A 2 -46.27 10.32 -13.55
N THR A 3 -46.60 9.07 -13.87
CA THR A 3 -45.78 7.90 -13.53
C THR A 3 -44.43 7.89 -14.26
N VAL A 4 -44.39 8.23 -15.55
CA VAL A 4 -43.15 8.29 -16.34
C VAL A 4 -42.20 9.38 -15.83
N LYS A 5 -42.73 10.56 -15.47
CA LYS A 5 -41.93 11.65 -14.87
C LYS A 5 -41.37 11.26 -13.51
N THR A 6 -42.16 10.57 -12.69
CA THR A 6 -41.69 10.00 -11.42
C THR A 6 -40.61 8.94 -11.63
N PHE A 7 -40.73 8.10 -12.67
CA PHE A 7 -39.72 7.09 -13.01
C PHE A 7 -38.39 7.72 -13.46
N ILE A 8 -38.46 8.74 -14.32
CA ILE A 8 -37.29 9.51 -14.76
C ILE A 8 -36.62 10.20 -13.56
N LYS A 9 -37.40 10.73 -12.62
CA LYS A 9 -36.88 11.33 -11.38
C LYS A 9 -36.08 10.30 -10.58
N TYR A 10 -36.55 9.07 -10.42
CA TYR A 10 -35.79 8.01 -9.74
C TYR A 10 -34.51 7.63 -10.47
N ILE A 11 -34.54 7.55 -11.80
CA ILE A 11 -33.33 7.30 -12.61
C ILE A 11 -32.30 8.41 -12.38
N ILE A 12 -32.72 9.68 -12.37
CA ILE A 12 -31.85 10.83 -12.08
C ILE A 12 -31.27 10.72 -10.67
N TRP A 13 -32.08 10.35 -9.66
CA TRP A 13 -31.60 10.14 -8.29
C TRP A 13 -30.56 9.02 -8.20
N ILE A 14 -30.72 7.92 -8.93
CA ILE A 14 -29.75 6.81 -8.97
C ILE A 14 -28.43 7.29 -9.59
N ILE A 15 -28.49 8.00 -10.71
CA ILE A 15 -27.29 8.56 -11.37
C ILE A 15 -26.59 9.57 -10.44
N LEU A 16 -27.35 10.44 -9.77
CA LEU A 16 -26.82 11.41 -8.83
C LEU A 16 -26.16 10.71 -7.63
N PHE A 17 -26.80 9.69 -7.08
CA PHE A 17 -26.26 8.90 -5.96
C PHE A 17 -24.98 8.16 -6.37
N TRP A 18 -24.92 7.66 -7.60
CA TRP A 18 -23.73 7.01 -8.13
C TRP A 18 -22.54 7.99 -8.22
N ILE A 19 -22.75 9.17 -8.79
CA ILE A 19 -21.73 10.23 -8.87
C ILE A 19 -21.29 10.68 -7.46
N LEU A 20 -22.24 10.84 -6.53
CA LEU A 20 -21.95 11.21 -5.14
C LEU A 20 -21.14 10.11 -4.43
N SER A 21 -21.47 8.85 -4.64
CA SER A 21 -20.78 7.71 -4.04
C SER A 21 -19.34 7.62 -4.54
N ASP A 22 -19.12 7.73 -5.86
CA ASP A 22 -17.77 7.75 -6.44
C ASP A 22 -16.95 8.93 -5.89
N PHE A 23 -17.57 10.10 -5.76
CA PHE A 23 -16.92 11.26 -5.15
C PHE A 23 -16.53 11.00 -3.69
N LEU A 24 -17.45 10.48 -2.86
CA LEU A 24 -17.20 10.19 -1.44
C LEU A 24 -16.13 9.10 -1.25
N ILE A 25 -16.13 8.05 -2.08
CA ILE A 25 -15.11 7.00 -2.06
C ILE A 25 -13.75 7.60 -2.38
N ASN A 26 -13.67 8.42 -3.44
CA ASN A 26 -12.42 9.05 -3.85
C ASN A 26 -11.86 9.99 -2.76
N VAL A 27 -12.72 10.82 -2.15
CA VAL A 27 -12.34 11.70 -1.03
C VAL A 27 -11.94 10.89 0.21
N GLY A 28 -12.71 9.86 0.56
CA GLY A 28 -12.46 9.01 1.72
C GLY A 28 -11.13 8.28 1.62
N LEU A 29 -10.83 7.69 0.45
CA LEU A 29 -9.54 7.04 0.20
C LEU A 29 -8.40 8.06 0.27
N LYS A 30 -8.47 9.16 -0.49
CA LYS A 30 -7.40 10.18 -0.52
C LYS A 30 -7.13 10.82 0.84
N SER A 31 -8.16 11.08 1.64
CA SER A 31 -8.02 11.67 2.98
C SER A 31 -7.34 10.73 3.98
N THR A 32 -7.53 9.42 3.79
CA THR A 32 -7.02 8.42 4.74
C THR A 32 -5.55 8.10 4.48
N TYR A 33 -5.08 8.15 3.23
CA TYR A 33 -3.67 7.95 2.89
C TYR A 33 -2.84 9.17 3.28
N LYS A 34 -2.16 9.09 4.41
CA LYS A 34 -1.23 10.13 4.88
C LYS A 34 0.20 9.71 4.57
N GLU A 35 1.00 10.67 4.13
CA GLU A 35 2.45 10.47 4.00
C GLU A 35 3.05 10.19 5.38
N MET A 36 3.95 9.22 5.43
CA MET A 36 4.61 8.84 6.67
C MET A 36 5.87 9.66 6.92
N GLN A 37 6.21 9.86 8.19
CA GLN A 37 7.43 10.56 8.56
C GLN A 37 8.65 9.63 8.46
N LYS A 38 9.73 10.14 7.86
CA LYS A 38 11.04 9.45 7.87
C LYS A 38 11.71 9.63 9.23
N VAL A 39 12.17 8.54 9.84
CA VAL A 39 12.92 8.58 11.11
C VAL A 39 14.40 8.92 10.86
N GLU A 40 14.98 8.42 9.77
CA GLU A 40 16.40 8.58 9.43
C GLU A 40 16.61 8.92 7.94
N GLN A 41 17.85 9.24 7.56
CA GLN A 41 18.22 9.45 6.17
C GLN A 41 18.14 8.13 5.40
N ILE A 42 17.56 8.19 4.20
CA ILE A 42 17.44 7.03 3.32
C ILE A 42 18.85 6.67 2.80
N PRO A 43 19.24 5.39 2.80
CA PRO A 43 20.53 4.95 2.28
C PRO A 43 20.76 5.38 0.82
N SER A 44 22.00 5.75 0.49
CA SER A 44 22.41 6.07 -0.87
C SER A 44 22.10 4.91 -1.83
N GLY A 45 21.45 5.20 -2.96
CA GLY A 45 21.05 4.16 -3.93
C GLY A 45 19.62 3.65 -3.77
N ILE A 46 18.86 4.18 -2.81
CA ILE A 46 17.43 3.92 -2.63
C ILE A 46 16.66 5.24 -2.74
N GLN A 47 15.64 5.27 -3.58
CA GLN A 47 14.71 6.37 -3.72
C GLN A 47 13.32 5.94 -3.24
N VAL A 48 12.68 6.78 -2.42
CA VAL A 48 11.31 6.55 -1.97
C VAL A 48 10.36 7.18 -2.99
N LYS A 49 9.63 6.36 -3.74
CA LYS A 49 8.61 6.83 -4.68
C LYS A 49 7.32 7.17 -3.95
N GLU A 50 6.88 6.28 -3.07
CA GLU A 50 5.65 6.48 -2.29
C GLU A 50 5.68 5.64 -1.01
N ILE A 51 5.50 6.27 0.15
CA ILE A 51 5.24 5.56 1.41
C ILE A 51 4.07 6.25 2.10
N LYS A 52 2.94 5.55 2.16
CA LYS A 52 1.70 6.09 2.73
C LYS A 52 1.07 5.07 3.65
N SER A 53 0.55 5.55 4.77
CA SER A 53 -0.25 4.74 5.69
C SER A 53 -1.63 5.35 5.90
N THR A 54 -2.57 4.45 6.15
CA THR A 54 -3.91 4.71 6.67
C THR A 54 -3.92 4.43 8.17
N ALA A 55 -5.10 4.34 8.79
CA ALA A 55 -5.21 3.92 10.19
C ALA A 55 -4.83 2.44 10.41
N VAL A 56 -5.02 1.57 9.40
CA VAL A 56 -4.91 0.11 9.57
C VAL A 56 -3.97 -0.58 8.57
N ASN A 57 -3.68 0.07 7.45
CA ASN A 57 -2.90 -0.48 6.33
C ASN A 57 -1.95 0.57 5.76
N GLY A 58 -1.00 0.16 4.94
CA GLY A 58 -0.21 1.07 4.11
C GLY A 58 0.47 0.40 2.93
N LYS A 59 1.11 1.25 2.12
CA LYS A 59 1.83 0.87 0.90
C LYS A 59 3.21 1.50 0.93
N ILE A 60 4.19 0.73 0.49
CA ILE A 60 5.59 1.12 0.39
C ILE A 60 6.04 0.84 -1.03
N ASN A 61 6.60 1.85 -1.68
CA ASN A 61 7.14 1.76 -3.03
C ASN A 61 8.51 2.44 -3.07
N LEU A 62 9.52 1.63 -3.41
CA LEU A 62 10.93 1.99 -3.40
C LEU A 62 11.52 1.72 -4.78
N ILE A 63 12.47 2.56 -5.18
CA ILE A 63 13.28 2.36 -6.37
C ILE A 63 14.73 2.20 -5.94
N VAL A 64 15.35 1.10 -6.32
CA VAL A 64 16.77 0.83 -6.10
C VAL A 64 17.53 1.10 -7.39
N ASN A 65 18.54 1.97 -7.32
CA ASN A 65 19.30 2.42 -8.49
C ASN A 65 20.82 2.25 -8.33
N SER A 66 21.28 1.46 -7.37
CA SER A 66 22.69 1.19 -7.14
C SER A 66 23.01 -0.30 -7.27
N THR A 67 23.99 -0.62 -8.11
CA THR A 67 24.54 -1.98 -8.29
C THR A 67 25.21 -2.51 -7.02
N ASN A 68 25.71 -1.64 -6.14
CA ASN A 68 26.30 -2.03 -4.85
C ASN A 68 25.27 -2.61 -3.86
N LEU A 69 23.98 -2.45 -4.15
CA LEU A 69 22.86 -3.00 -3.38
C LEU A 69 22.35 -4.32 -3.96
N SER A 70 22.92 -4.77 -5.08
CA SER A 70 22.59 -6.05 -5.71
C SER A 70 22.82 -7.21 -4.75
N GLY A 71 21.83 -8.11 -4.63
CA GLY A 71 21.87 -9.28 -3.75
C GLY A 71 21.62 -8.98 -2.27
N LYS A 72 21.39 -7.72 -1.88
CA LYS A 72 21.08 -7.34 -0.49
C LYS A 72 19.58 -7.29 -0.24
N PHE A 73 19.22 -7.07 1.02
CA PHE A 73 17.84 -6.86 1.46
C PHE A 73 17.63 -5.44 1.97
N ILE A 74 16.49 -4.86 1.64
CA ILE A 74 15.99 -3.63 2.26
C ILE A 74 15.23 -4.02 3.51
N LYS A 75 15.71 -3.58 4.66
CA LYS A 75 14.99 -3.69 5.92
C LYS A 75 14.14 -2.43 6.12
N VAL A 76 12.84 -2.64 6.21
CA VAL A 76 11.83 -1.62 6.50
C VAL A 76 11.32 -1.82 7.91
N ASP A 77 11.55 -0.83 8.77
CA ASP A 77 11.01 -0.79 10.13
C ASP A 77 9.88 0.26 10.19
N LEU A 78 8.73 -0.15 10.72
CA LEU A 78 7.54 0.70 10.87
C LEU A 78 7.34 1.07 12.34
N TYR A 79 7.04 2.33 12.60
CA TYR A 79 6.88 2.86 13.95
C TYR A 79 5.56 3.60 14.12
N SER A 80 5.05 3.56 15.35
CA SER A 80 3.94 4.40 15.78
C SER A 80 4.36 5.86 15.94
N SER A 81 3.41 6.77 16.19
CA SER A 81 3.73 8.17 16.57
C SER A 81 4.61 8.28 17.81
N LYS A 82 4.57 7.28 18.70
CA LYS A 82 5.32 7.24 19.97
C LYS A 82 6.65 6.50 19.86
N ASP A 83 7.15 6.28 18.64
CA ASP A 83 8.43 5.60 18.37
C ASP A 83 8.49 4.12 18.78
N ASN A 84 7.35 3.50 19.12
CA ASN A 84 7.27 2.04 19.28
C ASN A 84 7.41 1.34 17.91
N LEU A 85 8.27 0.32 17.82
CA LEU A 85 8.40 -0.55 16.65
C LEU A 85 7.12 -1.41 16.52
N LEU A 86 6.45 -1.29 15.38
CA LEU A 86 5.20 -2.00 15.07
C LEU A 86 5.42 -3.20 14.15
N GLY A 87 6.48 -3.16 13.34
CA GLY A 87 6.84 -4.29 12.50
C GLY A 87 8.07 -4.03 11.65
N THR A 88 8.68 -5.13 11.22
CA THR A 88 9.88 -5.16 10.40
C THR A 88 9.66 -6.08 9.21
N GLN A 89 10.06 -5.65 8.02
CA GLN A 89 10.05 -6.47 6.81
C GLN A 89 11.39 -6.39 6.09
N TYR A 90 11.79 -7.52 5.50
CA TYR A 90 12.96 -7.62 4.64
C TYR A 90 12.49 -7.83 3.20
N LEU A 91 12.82 -6.89 2.31
CA LEU A 91 12.50 -6.93 0.90
C LEU A 91 13.76 -7.26 0.10
N GLU A 92 13.72 -8.33 -0.66
CA GLU A 92 14.85 -8.77 -1.48
C GLU A 92 15.05 -7.85 -2.68
N ILE A 93 16.26 -7.33 -2.83
CA ILE A 93 16.61 -6.49 -3.98
C ILE A 93 16.89 -7.35 -5.20
N GLY A 94 17.46 -8.54 -5.03
CA GLY A 94 17.92 -9.40 -6.13
C GLY A 94 19.02 -8.74 -6.95
N GLU A 95 19.21 -9.17 -8.20
CA GLU A 95 20.28 -8.65 -9.05
C GLU A 95 19.91 -7.32 -9.73
N ILE A 96 20.85 -6.36 -9.71
CA ILE A 96 20.75 -5.07 -10.42
C ILE A 96 21.95 -4.94 -11.38
N LYS A 97 21.68 -4.76 -12.67
CA LYS A 97 22.71 -4.48 -13.68
C LYS A 97 23.03 -2.99 -13.75
N GLU A 98 24.19 -2.64 -14.29
CA GLU A 98 24.57 -1.24 -14.53
C GLU A 98 23.49 -0.51 -15.35
N ASN A 99 23.19 0.73 -14.94
CA ASN A 99 22.12 1.57 -15.50
C ASN A 99 20.68 1.01 -15.40
N GLN A 100 20.45 -0.05 -14.63
CA GLN A 100 19.09 -0.52 -14.33
C GLN A 100 18.60 -0.02 -12.98
N THR A 101 17.30 0.28 -12.92
CA THR A 101 16.59 0.59 -11.68
C THR A 101 15.56 -0.50 -11.42
N LYS A 102 15.42 -0.92 -10.16
CA LYS A 102 14.42 -1.91 -9.76
C LYS A 102 13.39 -1.28 -8.84
N GLU A 103 12.12 -1.44 -9.19
CA GLU A 103 11.00 -1.03 -8.35
C GLU A 103 10.61 -2.19 -7.44
N ILE A 104 10.43 -1.88 -6.15
CA ILE A 104 10.03 -2.83 -5.12
C ILE A 104 8.80 -2.25 -4.43
N ASP A 105 7.70 -2.98 -4.49
CA ASP A 105 6.45 -2.62 -3.84
C ASP A 105 6.05 -3.66 -2.79
N THR A 106 5.51 -3.18 -1.67
CA THR A 106 4.92 -4.04 -0.64
C THR A 106 3.76 -3.32 0.04
N TYR A 107 2.82 -4.12 0.57
CA TYR A 107 1.68 -3.66 1.33
C TYR A 107 1.76 -4.23 2.75
N PHE A 108 1.22 -3.49 3.71
CA PHE A 108 1.14 -3.95 5.08
C PHE A 108 -0.23 -3.65 5.68
N LYS A 109 -0.66 -4.51 6.59
CA LYS A 109 -1.88 -4.44 7.41
C LYS A 109 -1.46 -4.35 8.88
N ILE A 110 -0.87 -3.22 9.23
CA ILE A 110 -0.39 -2.91 10.58
C ILE A 110 -0.99 -1.55 10.96
N ALA A 111 -1.68 -1.52 12.09
CA ALA A 111 -2.40 -0.33 12.54
C ALA A 111 -1.48 0.73 13.13
N ASP A 112 -1.92 1.99 13.06
CA ASP A 112 -1.28 3.15 13.69
C ASP A 112 0.18 3.41 13.30
N VAL A 113 0.57 2.93 12.12
CA VAL A 113 1.88 3.20 11.53
C VAL A 113 1.96 4.66 11.07
N LYS A 114 2.98 5.40 11.54
CA LYS A 114 3.15 6.84 11.28
C LYS A 114 4.56 7.22 10.86
N LYS A 115 5.56 6.46 11.28
CA LYS A 115 6.96 6.69 10.90
C LYS A 115 7.57 5.43 10.30
N TYR A 116 8.61 5.60 9.48
CA TYR A 116 9.37 4.49 8.92
C TYR A 116 10.87 4.75 8.95
N LYS A 117 11.63 3.66 8.98
CA LYS A 117 13.07 3.65 8.77
C LYS A 117 13.42 2.62 7.69
N ILE A 118 14.30 3.01 6.78
CA ILE A 118 14.81 2.15 5.72
C ILE A 118 16.29 1.93 6.00
N SER A 119 16.72 0.68 5.96
CA SER A 119 18.12 0.28 6.06
C SER A 119 18.42 -0.86 5.09
N VAL A 120 19.70 -1.13 4.87
CA VAL A 120 20.16 -2.21 3.99
C VAL A 120 20.91 -3.22 4.84
N THR A 121 20.64 -4.50 4.62
CA THR A 121 21.29 -5.62 5.31
C THR A 121 21.67 -6.70 4.31
N ASP A 122 22.72 -7.45 4.61
CA ASP A 122 23.16 -8.58 3.79
C ASP A 122 22.35 -9.85 4.09
N GLU A 123 21.74 -9.94 5.27
CA GLU A 123 20.98 -11.11 5.72
C GLU A 123 19.48 -10.84 5.87
N LYS A 124 18.67 -11.83 5.49
CA LYS A 124 17.23 -11.84 5.72
C LYS A 124 16.96 -12.20 7.19
N GLY A 125 16.36 -11.26 7.92
CA GLY A 125 15.87 -11.52 9.27
C GLY A 125 14.42 -12.01 9.31
N GLU A 126 13.85 -12.05 10.52
CA GLU A 126 12.46 -12.40 10.74
C GLU A 126 11.53 -11.25 10.36
N ALA A 127 10.57 -11.54 9.49
CA ALA A 127 9.51 -10.61 9.11
C ALA A 127 8.39 -10.64 10.15
N THR A 128 7.87 -9.47 10.50
CA THR A 128 6.66 -9.37 11.34
C THR A 128 5.43 -9.77 10.54
N GLU A 129 4.48 -10.46 11.18
CA GLU A 129 3.19 -10.74 10.57
C GLU A 129 2.45 -9.43 10.22
N GLY A 130 1.71 -9.44 9.11
CA GLY A 130 0.93 -8.29 8.65
C GLY A 130 1.45 -7.64 7.36
N PHE A 131 2.66 -7.97 6.91
CA PHE A 131 3.06 -7.67 5.53
C PHE A 131 2.36 -8.62 4.55
N MET A 132 1.88 -8.08 3.45
CA MET A 132 1.16 -8.85 2.43
C MET A 132 2.12 -9.21 1.30
N ASP A 133 2.18 -10.49 0.97
CA ASP A 133 2.73 -10.90 -0.31
C ASP A 133 1.75 -10.46 -1.41
N THR A 134 2.22 -9.61 -2.32
CA THR A 134 1.42 -9.00 -3.40
C THR A 134 0.69 -10.08 -4.21
N ALA A 135 1.28 -11.28 -4.36
CA ALA A 135 0.66 -12.40 -5.06
C ALA A 135 -0.55 -13.02 -4.31
N MET A 136 -0.47 -13.13 -2.99
CA MET A 136 -1.52 -13.75 -2.17
C MET A 136 -2.73 -12.81 -1.99
N SER A 137 -2.49 -11.50 -1.94
CA SER A 137 -3.54 -10.47 -1.86
C SER A 137 -4.47 -10.48 -3.07
N ALA A 138 -3.94 -10.59 -4.29
CA ALA A 138 -4.77 -10.64 -5.51
C ALA A 138 -5.67 -11.88 -5.55
N ILE A 139 -5.13 -13.06 -5.22
CA ILE A 139 -5.87 -14.33 -5.22
C ILE A 139 -6.98 -14.33 -4.16
N THR A 140 -6.70 -13.81 -2.96
CA THR A 140 -7.70 -13.72 -1.89
C THR A 140 -8.85 -12.77 -2.23
N ILE A 141 -8.56 -11.64 -2.88
CA ILE A 141 -9.60 -10.72 -3.37
C ILE A 141 -10.47 -11.42 -4.42
N VAL A 142 -9.87 -12.08 -5.41
CA VAL A 142 -10.61 -12.82 -6.46
C VAL A 142 -11.48 -13.92 -5.86
N LEU A 143 -10.96 -14.71 -4.92
CA LEU A 143 -11.72 -15.76 -4.24
C LEU A 143 -12.88 -15.21 -3.41
N SER A 144 -12.69 -14.06 -2.76
CA SER A 144 -13.74 -13.40 -1.96
C SER A 144 -14.87 -12.88 -2.84
N VAL A 145 -14.53 -12.30 -4.01
CA VAL A 145 -15.50 -11.85 -5.00
C VAL A 145 -16.28 -13.03 -5.59
N ILE A 146 -15.59 -14.13 -5.94
CA ILE A 146 -16.24 -15.35 -6.45
C ILE A 146 -17.20 -15.94 -5.40
N LYS A 147 -16.81 -16.01 -4.12
CA LYS A 147 -17.70 -16.48 -3.05
C LYS A 147 -18.95 -15.62 -2.92
N LEU A 148 -18.80 -14.30 -3.00
CA LEU A 148 -19.93 -13.39 -2.91
C LEU A 148 -20.90 -13.56 -4.10
N LEU A 149 -20.37 -13.78 -5.31
CA LEU A 149 -21.15 -14.04 -6.53
C LEU A 149 -21.89 -15.37 -6.51
N ILE A 150 -21.36 -16.40 -5.83
CA ILE A 150 -22.00 -17.71 -5.70
C ILE A 150 -23.06 -17.72 -4.59
N LEU A 151 -22.97 -16.79 -3.62
CA LEU A 151 -23.90 -16.69 -2.49
C LEU A 151 -25.14 -15.82 -2.79
N ILE A 152 -25.15 -15.12 -3.92
CA ILE A 152 -26.28 -14.33 -4.45
C ILE A 152 -27.02 -15.16 -5.49
#